data_AF-A0A845I2Y8-F1
#
_entry.id   AF-A0A845I2Y8-F1
#
_cell.length_a   1.000
_cell.length_b   1.000
_cell.length_c   1.000
_cell.angle_alpha   90.00
_cell.angle_beta   90.00
_cell.angle_gamma   90.00
#
_symmetry.space_group_name_H-M   'P 1'
#
loop_
_entity.id
_entity.type
_entity.pdbx_description
1 polymer ?
#
loop_
_entity_poly.entity_id
_entity_poly.type
_entity_poly.pdbx_seq_one_letter_code
_entity_poly.pdbx_strand_id
1 'polypeptide(L)'
;MKHTAIALFISLLCASAGAAPQELSTASFVQARQHFLAAVEGKSNASDSAIEAFHVLATRQPDHPLLMAYEGAAYTLKGRDASMPWDKMKYTEKGADLLEKALALLTPAHDEALFNGTPESLETRLVAANTLTALPEFMNRRNQGKRALEAALASPALAQASDQFRANLYAAAARLASKEQRSKDEISWLQKVTALPETSQHARAAARLKELGL
;
A
#
# COMPACT_ATOMS: atom_id res chain seq x y z
N MET A 1 -69.74 20.51 -5.84
CA MET A 1 -68.92 21.02 -6.96
C MET A 1 -67.67 20.17 -7.04
N LYS A 2 -67.36 19.69 -8.25
CA LYS A 2 -66.36 18.65 -8.54
C LYS A 2 -64.97 19.29 -8.61
N HIS A 3 -63.99 18.76 -7.89
CA HIS A 3 -62.58 18.98 -8.21
C HIS A 3 -61.84 17.64 -8.17
N THR A 4 -61.75 17.03 -9.34
CA THR A 4 -60.80 15.96 -9.69
C THR A 4 -59.40 16.56 -9.71
N ALA A 5 -58.55 16.18 -8.75
CA ALA A 5 -57.12 16.47 -8.80
C ALA A 5 -56.41 15.26 -9.43
N ILE A 6 -55.93 15.43 -10.66
CA ILE A 6 -55.05 14.48 -11.35
C ILE A 6 -53.66 14.66 -10.76
N ALA A 7 -53.19 13.69 -9.97
CA ALA A 7 -51.82 13.65 -9.48
C ALA A 7 -50.92 13.04 -10.57
N LEU A 8 -50.08 13.88 -11.18
CA LEU A 8 -49.05 13.47 -12.13
C LEU A 8 -47.85 12.92 -11.34
N PHE A 9 -47.67 11.60 -11.34
CA PHE A 9 -46.46 10.96 -10.81
C PHE A 9 -45.33 11.08 -11.83
N ILE A 10 -44.34 11.94 -11.57
CA ILE A 10 -43.07 11.94 -12.29
C ILE A 10 -42.14 10.98 -11.55
N SER A 11 -42.03 9.76 -12.05
CA SER A 11 -41.05 8.78 -11.58
C SER A 11 -39.66 9.18 -12.08
N LEU A 12 -38.86 9.80 -11.20
CA LEU A 12 -37.45 10.06 -11.46
C LEU A 12 -36.69 8.73 -11.38
N LEU A 13 -36.36 8.14 -12.54
CA LEU A 13 -35.42 7.03 -12.65
C LEU A 13 -34.02 7.52 -12.29
N CYS A 14 -33.64 7.41 -11.02
CA CYS A 14 -32.23 7.45 -10.63
C CYS A 14 -31.56 6.19 -11.16
N ALA A 15 -31.02 6.26 -12.38
CA ALA A 15 -30.02 5.31 -12.85
C ALA A 15 -28.78 5.51 -11.97
N SER A 16 -28.61 4.64 -10.97
CA SER A 16 -27.35 4.50 -10.24
C SER A 16 -26.33 3.87 -11.18
N ALA A 17 -25.78 4.68 -12.08
CA ALA A 17 -24.52 4.37 -12.75
C ALA A 17 -23.45 4.36 -11.67
N GLY A 18 -22.94 3.19 -11.30
CA GLY A 18 -21.77 3.08 -10.44
C GLY A 18 -20.65 3.87 -11.08
N ALA A 19 -20.20 4.93 -10.41
CA ALA A 19 -19.06 5.72 -10.89
C ALA A 19 -17.85 4.78 -10.97
N ALA A 20 -17.18 4.78 -12.13
CA ALA A 20 -15.94 4.04 -12.26
C ALA A 20 -14.89 4.62 -11.28
N PRO A 21 -13.99 3.79 -10.71
CA PRO A 21 -12.92 4.26 -9.86
C PRO A 21 -12.13 5.40 -10.51
N GLN A 22 -11.84 6.44 -9.74
CA GLN A 22 -11.20 7.66 -10.27
C GLN A 22 -9.69 7.57 -10.12
N GLU A 23 -8.95 7.63 -11.24
CA GLU A 23 -7.49 7.76 -11.23
C GLU A 23 -7.08 9.17 -10.81
N LEU A 24 -6.35 9.27 -9.70
CA LEU A 24 -5.90 10.52 -9.09
C LEU A 24 -4.37 10.70 -9.14
N SER A 25 -3.62 9.69 -9.62
CA SER A 25 -2.16 9.82 -9.66
C SER A 25 -1.72 10.94 -10.59
N THR A 26 -0.83 11.79 -10.08
CA THR A 26 -0.22 12.87 -10.86
C THR A 26 1.15 12.45 -11.38
N ALA A 27 1.66 13.15 -12.41
CA ALA A 27 3.02 12.93 -12.89
C ALA A 27 4.08 13.10 -11.77
N SER A 28 3.85 14.03 -10.84
CA SER A 28 4.73 14.24 -9.69
C SER A 28 4.69 13.07 -8.71
N PHE A 29 3.53 12.41 -8.52
CA PHE A 29 3.46 11.18 -7.73
C PHE A 29 4.26 10.05 -8.38
N VAL A 30 4.10 9.85 -9.70
CA VAL A 30 4.85 8.82 -10.44
C VAL A 30 6.36 9.04 -10.32
N GLN A 31 6.82 10.29 -10.46
CA GLN A 31 8.23 10.65 -10.29
C GLN A 31 8.72 10.42 -8.84
N ALA A 32 7.96 10.85 -7.83
CA ALA A 32 8.30 10.61 -6.42
C ALA A 32 8.43 9.11 -6.12
N ARG A 33 7.53 8.30 -6.68
CA ARG A 33 7.54 6.83 -6.57
C ARG A 33 8.77 6.21 -7.23
N GLN A 34 9.27 6.76 -8.34
CA GLN A 34 10.54 6.32 -8.94
C GLN A 34 11.74 6.58 -8.01
N HIS A 35 11.80 7.73 -7.35
CA HIS A 35 12.82 7.99 -6.33
C HIS A 35 12.72 7.00 -5.16
N PHE A 36 11.50 6.70 -4.71
CA PHE A 36 11.28 5.70 -3.67
C PHE A 36 11.75 4.30 -4.08
N LEU A 37 11.43 3.84 -5.30
CA LEU A 37 11.90 2.55 -5.80
C LEU A 37 13.43 2.50 -5.90
N ALA A 38 14.06 3.59 -6.33
CA ALA A 38 15.52 3.71 -6.29
C ALA A 38 16.09 3.61 -4.86
N ALA A 39 15.41 4.19 -3.86
CA ALA A 39 15.78 4.08 -2.46
C ALA A 39 15.63 2.66 -1.91
N VAL A 40 14.56 1.95 -2.32
CA VAL A 40 14.38 0.52 -1.98
C VAL A 40 15.56 -0.31 -2.49
N GLU A 41 16.04 -0.04 -3.71
CA GLU A 41 17.22 -0.66 -4.33
C GLU A 41 18.56 -0.27 -3.69
N GLY A 42 18.57 0.70 -2.75
CA GLY A 42 19.78 1.15 -2.08
C GLY A 42 20.64 2.11 -2.91
N LYS A 43 20.07 2.78 -3.91
CA LYS A 43 20.79 3.80 -4.68
C LYS A 43 21.12 4.99 -3.79
N SER A 44 22.35 5.48 -3.89
CA SER A 44 22.86 6.60 -3.08
C SER A 44 21.96 7.85 -3.21
N ASN A 45 21.71 8.51 -2.08
CA ASN A 45 20.87 9.71 -1.93
C ASN A 45 19.39 9.56 -2.39
N ALA A 46 18.95 8.38 -2.83
CA ALA A 46 17.60 8.20 -3.34
C ALA A 46 16.52 8.32 -2.24
N SER A 47 16.85 7.97 -1.00
CA SER A 47 15.94 8.14 0.15
C SER A 47 15.70 9.62 0.44
N ASP A 48 16.71 10.48 0.33
CA ASP A 48 16.55 11.94 0.45
C ASP A 48 15.68 12.51 -0.66
N SER A 49 15.92 12.12 -1.91
CA SER A 49 15.08 12.55 -3.04
C SER A 49 13.63 12.10 -2.90
N ALA A 50 13.39 10.89 -2.39
CA ALA A 50 12.04 10.39 -2.14
C ALA A 50 11.35 11.16 -1.01
N ILE A 51 12.06 11.41 0.11
CA ILE A 51 11.54 12.21 1.23
C ILE A 51 11.14 13.59 0.74
N GLU A 52 12.02 14.30 0.03
CA GLU A 52 11.74 15.65 -0.46
C GLU A 52 10.54 15.67 -1.41
N ALA A 53 10.50 14.74 -2.38
CA ALA A 53 9.42 14.69 -3.35
C ALA A 53 8.06 14.41 -2.69
N PHE A 54 7.98 13.45 -1.77
CA PHE A 54 6.73 13.14 -1.08
C PHE A 54 6.36 14.21 -0.05
N HIS A 55 7.33 14.85 0.60
CA HIS A 55 7.08 15.98 1.50
C HIS A 55 6.42 17.16 0.76
N VAL A 56 6.94 17.52 -0.41
CA VAL A 56 6.34 18.57 -1.26
C VAL A 56 4.92 18.21 -1.68
N LEU A 57 4.62 16.94 -1.96
CA LEU A 57 3.25 16.51 -2.27
C LEU A 57 2.33 16.55 -1.04
N ALA A 58 2.82 16.07 0.11
CA ALA A 58 2.07 16.03 1.36
C ALA A 58 1.76 17.44 1.90
N THR A 59 2.64 18.43 1.71
CA THR A 59 2.35 19.82 2.10
C THR A 59 1.24 20.47 1.27
N ARG A 60 1.06 20.05 0.01
CA ARG A 60 -0.04 20.54 -0.86
C ARG A 60 -1.37 19.84 -0.58
N GLN A 61 -1.31 18.62 -0.07
CA GLN A 61 -2.47 17.82 0.30
C GLN A 61 -2.28 17.28 1.72
N PRO A 62 -2.39 18.16 2.73
CA PRO A 62 -2.28 17.74 4.12
C PRO A 62 -3.28 16.62 4.39
N ASP A 63 -2.85 15.60 5.13
CA ASP A 63 -3.65 14.43 5.50
C ASP A 63 -4.05 13.47 4.35
N HIS A 64 -3.36 13.54 3.20
CA HIS A 64 -3.47 12.49 2.18
C HIS A 64 -2.70 11.23 2.63
N PRO A 65 -3.38 10.07 2.83
CA PRO A 65 -2.77 8.92 3.49
C PRO A 65 -1.66 8.28 2.66
N LEU A 66 -1.85 8.10 1.35
CA LEU A 66 -0.83 7.46 0.52
C LEU A 66 0.47 8.27 0.43
N LEU A 67 0.38 9.59 0.27
CA LEU A 67 1.56 10.46 0.20
C LEU A 67 2.35 10.41 1.52
N MET A 68 1.63 10.48 2.65
CA MET A 68 2.21 10.35 3.98
C MET A 68 2.85 8.99 4.21
N ALA A 69 2.23 7.91 3.72
CA ALA A 69 2.78 6.57 3.85
C ALA A 69 4.09 6.41 3.08
N TYR A 70 4.16 6.94 1.85
CA TYR A 70 5.40 6.94 1.08
C TYR A 70 6.50 7.79 1.71
N GLU A 71 6.17 8.99 2.24
CA GLU A 71 7.12 9.82 2.98
C GLU A 71 7.65 9.06 4.21
N GLY A 72 6.76 8.45 4.99
CA GLY A 72 7.12 7.65 6.16
C GLY A 72 8.02 6.46 5.81
N ALA A 73 7.67 5.72 4.76
CA ALA A 73 8.51 4.63 4.26
C ALA A 73 9.88 5.12 3.80
N ALA A 74 9.97 6.26 3.10
CA ALA A 74 11.23 6.86 2.68
C ALA A 74 12.12 7.27 3.88
N TYR A 75 11.53 7.79 4.96
CA TYR A 75 12.25 8.03 6.21
C TYR A 75 12.80 6.73 6.82
N THR A 76 12.06 5.63 6.80
CA THR A 76 12.60 4.35 7.30
C THR A 76 13.77 3.83 6.45
N LEU A 77 13.75 4.05 5.12
CA LEU A 77 14.88 3.74 4.24
C LEU A 77 16.09 4.62 4.55
N LYS A 78 15.88 5.92 4.82
CA LYS A 78 16.95 6.80 5.31
C LYS A 78 17.54 6.31 6.64
N GLY A 79 16.70 5.83 7.55
CA GLY A 79 17.14 5.21 8.80
C GLY A 79 17.94 3.91 8.59
N ARG A 80 17.57 3.08 7.61
CA ARG A 80 18.34 1.88 7.21
C ARG A 80 19.76 2.29 6.75
N ASP A 81 19.85 3.34 5.95
CA ASP A 81 21.07 3.76 5.25
C ASP A 81 21.98 4.70 6.09
N ALA A 82 21.46 5.27 7.19
CA ALA A 82 22.22 6.18 8.03
C ALA A 82 23.43 5.50 8.71
N SER A 83 24.56 6.21 8.83
CA SER A 83 25.77 5.66 9.47
C SER A 83 25.70 5.66 10.99
N MET A 84 25.11 6.70 11.58
CA MET A 84 25.13 6.90 13.03
C MET A 84 23.90 6.28 13.70
N PRO A 85 24.04 5.55 14.83
CA PRO A 85 22.92 4.87 15.48
C PRO A 85 21.75 5.79 15.86
N TRP A 86 22.01 7.01 16.31
CA TRP A 86 20.95 7.97 16.65
C TRP A 86 20.15 8.44 15.43
N ASP A 87 20.80 8.60 14.28
CA ASP A 87 20.13 8.98 13.04
C ASP A 87 19.27 7.84 12.52
N LYS A 88 19.77 6.59 12.63
CA LYS A 88 18.96 5.40 12.33
C LYS A 88 17.66 5.43 13.13
N MET A 89 17.77 5.60 14.45
CA MET A 89 16.62 5.64 15.35
C MET A 89 15.67 6.77 14.98
N LYS A 90 16.18 8.00 14.90
CA LYS A 90 15.42 9.21 14.59
C LYS A 90 14.61 9.08 13.31
N TYR A 91 15.25 8.64 12.22
CA TYR A 91 14.57 8.53 10.93
C TYR A 91 13.58 7.35 10.89
N THR A 92 13.94 6.22 11.49
CA THR A 92 13.03 5.07 11.53
C THR A 92 11.80 5.34 12.39
N GLU A 93 11.93 5.97 13.56
CA GLU A 93 10.81 6.36 14.42
C GLU A 93 9.89 7.36 13.71
N LYS A 94 10.46 8.44 13.14
CA LYS A 94 9.70 9.41 12.34
C LYS A 94 8.92 8.72 11.21
N GLY A 95 9.58 7.80 10.50
CA GLY A 95 8.95 7.06 9.41
C GLY A 95 7.80 6.16 9.89
N ALA A 96 7.99 5.46 11.01
CA ALA A 96 6.96 4.62 11.59
C ALA A 96 5.73 5.42 12.05
N ASP A 97 5.94 6.56 12.70
CA ASP A 97 4.84 7.40 13.18
C ASP A 97 4.02 8.00 12.02
N LEU A 98 4.68 8.40 10.92
CA LEU A 98 4.00 8.83 9.69
C LEU A 98 3.14 7.71 9.08
N LEU A 99 3.64 6.48 9.08
CA LEU A 99 2.89 5.32 8.57
C LEU A 99 1.67 5.00 9.42
N GLU A 100 1.79 5.08 10.75
CA GLU A 100 0.65 4.89 11.64
C GLU A 100 -0.40 6.00 11.47
N LYS A 101 0.03 7.26 11.32
CA LYS A 101 -0.89 8.36 11.00
C LYS A 101 -1.56 8.15 9.64
N ALA A 102 -0.82 7.76 8.61
CA ALA A 102 -1.36 7.47 7.29
C ALA A 102 -2.44 6.37 7.33
N LEU A 103 -2.19 5.29 8.08
CA LEU A 103 -3.18 4.23 8.27
C LEU A 103 -4.44 4.73 9.00
N ALA A 104 -4.29 5.62 9.99
CA ALA A 104 -5.41 6.19 10.74
C ALA A 104 -6.29 7.15 9.90
N LEU A 105 -5.74 7.72 8.82
CA LEU A 105 -6.45 8.60 7.89
C LEU A 105 -7.28 7.83 6.86
N LEU A 106 -7.13 6.50 6.75
CA LEU A 106 -7.87 5.72 5.78
C LEU A 106 -9.37 5.70 6.08
N THR A 107 -10.18 6.06 5.08
CA THR A 107 -11.64 5.97 5.08
C THR A 107 -12.09 5.11 3.89
N PRO A 108 -13.37 4.68 3.83
CA PRO A 108 -13.89 3.93 2.69
C PRO A 108 -13.73 4.65 1.33
N ALA A 109 -13.68 5.99 1.30
CA ALA A 109 -13.47 6.73 0.06
C ALA A 109 -12.13 6.39 -0.63
N HIS A 110 -11.11 6.00 0.15
CA HIS A 110 -9.81 5.61 -0.39
C HIS A 110 -9.80 4.19 -1.00
N ASP A 111 -10.89 3.42 -0.87
CA ASP A 111 -11.05 2.15 -1.61
C ASP A 111 -11.47 2.39 -3.08
N GLU A 112 -12.00 3.58 -3.41
CA GLU A 112 -12.47 3.95 -4.76
C GLU A 112 -11.46 4.81 -5.53
N ALA A 113 -10.67 5.63 -4.83
CA ALA A 113 -9.60 6.42 -5.42
C ALA A 113 -8.46 5.51 -5.92
N LEU A 114 -8.05 5.66 -7.18
CA LEU A 114 -6.94 4.92 -7.75
C LEU A 114 -5.69 5.78 -7.84
N PHE A 115 -4.55 5.19 -7.46
CA PHE A 115 -3.22 5.69 -7.72
C PHE A 115 -2.46 4.67 -8.56
N ASN A 116 -2.14 5.06 -9.79
CA ASN A 116 -1.49 4.22 -10.79
C ASN A 116 -2.19 2.84 -10.91
N GLY A 117 -3.52 2.86 -11.06
CA GLY A 117 -4.36 1.67 -11.21
C GLY A 117 -4.54 0.82 -9.94
N THR A 118 -4.19 1.35 -8.76
CA THR A 118 -4.34 0.64 -7.48
C THR A 118 -5.18 1.46 -6.52
N PRO A 119 -6.19 0.87 -5.84
CA PRO A 119 -6.91 1.55 -4.77
C PRO A 119 -5.96 2.15 -3.74
N GLU A 120 -6.13 3.43 -3.43
CA GLU A 120 -5.24 4.21 -2.57
C GLU A 120 -5.07 3.54 -1.19
N SER A 121 -6.17 3.03 -0.64
CA SER A 121 -6.19 2.34 0.64
C SER A 121 -5.33 1.07 0.62
N LEU A 122 -5.32 0.33 -0.49
CA LEU A 122 -4.55 -0.89 -0.64
C LEU A 122 -3.06 -0.57 -0.79
N GLU A 123 -2.71 0.43 -1.60
CA GLU A 123 -1.31 0.84 -1.74
C GLU A 123 -0.76 1.39 -0.42
N THR A 124 -1.53 2.22 0.30
CA THR A 124 -1.18 2.74 1.63
C THR A 124 -0.90 1.60 2.61
N ARG A 125 -1.82 0.64 2.70
CA ARG A 125 -1.68 -0.52 3.60
C ARG A 125 -0.49 -1.40 3.22
N LEU A 126 -0.23 -1.62 1.93
CA LEU A 126 0.91 -2.42 1.48
C LEU A 126 2.24 -1.73 1.76
N VAL A 127 2.35 -0.42 1.55
CA VAL A 127 3.53 0.37 1.90
C VAL A 127 3.79 0.27 3.41
N ALA A 128 2.77 0.49 4.24
CA ALA A 128 2.90 0.38 5.69
C ALA A 128 3.23 -1.05 6.15
N ALA A 129 2.58 -2.07 5.60
CA ALA A 129 2.84 -3.46 5.90
C ALA A 129 4.30 -3.84 5.63
N ASN A 130 4.80 -3.54 4.44
CA ASN A 130 6.18 -3.85 4.06
C ASN A 130 7.19 -3.16 4.98
N THR A 131 6.94 -1.88 5.30
CA THR A 131 7.86 -1.10 6.12
C THR A 131 7.83 -1.53 7.59
N LEU A 132 6.66 -1.51 8.22
CA LEU A 132 6.52 -1.74 9.67
C LEU A 132 6.87 -3.18 10.06
N THR A 133 6.61 -4.17 9.20
CA THR A 133 7.01 -5.58 9.47
C THR A 133 8.52 -5.82 9.30
N ALA A 134 9.21 -4.97 8.55
CA ALA A 134 10.66 -5.02 8.37
C ALA A 134 11.43 -4.39 9.54
N LEU A 135 10.78 -3.55 10.35
CA LEU A 135 11.43 -2.89 11.48
C LEU A 135 11.92 -3.88 12.56
N PRO A 136 12.98 -3.52 13.29
CA PRO A 136 13.47 -4.29 14.44
C PRO A 136 12.38 -4.55 15.49
N GLU A 137 12.48 -5.70 16.13
CA GLU A 137 11.50 -6.16 17.13
C GLU A 137 11.32 -5.18 18.30
N PHE A 138 12.41 -4.63 18.83
CA PHE A 138 12.38 -3.75 19.99
C PHE A 138 11.59 -2.44 19.76
N MET A 139 11.32 -2.05 18.50
CA MET A 139 10.50 -0.87 18.18
C MET A 139 9.00 -1.11 18.36
N ASN A 140 8.56 -2.37 18.53
CA ASN A 140 7.16 -2.73 18.77
C ASN A 140 6.16 -2.26 17.68
N ARG A 141 6.63 -2.06 16.45
CA ARG A 141 5.81 -1.59 15.30
C ARG A 141 5.30 -2.70 14.38
N ARG A 142 5.83 -3.93 14.51
CA ARG A 142 5.53 -5.04 13.59
C ARG A 142 4.05 -5.41 13.59
N ASN A 143 3.37 -5.34 14.73
CA ASN A 143 1.96 -5.69 14.84
C ASN A 143 1.06 -4.75 14.03
N GLN A 144 1.37 -3.45 13.98
CA GLN A 144 0.65 -2.50 13.12
C GLN A 144 0.83 -2.86 11.64
N GLY A 145 2.04 -3.22 11.22
CA GLY A 145 2.30 -3.71 9.85
C GLY A 145 1.53 -4.98 9.48
N LYS A 146 1.42 -5.94 10.41
CA LYS A 146 0.61 -7.16 10.20
C LYS A 146 -0.87 -6.83 10.01
N ARG A 147 -1.43 -5.98 10.88
CA ARG A 147 -2.82 -5.54 10.76
C ARG A 147 -3.09 -4.82 9.44
N ALA A 148 -2.16 -3.98 8.98
CA ALA A 148 -2.27 -3.33 7.68
C ALA A 148 -2.31 -4.34 6.53
N LEU A 149 -1.46 -5.37 6.59
CA LEU A 149 -1.44 -6.45 5.59
C LEU A 149 -2.72 -7.26 5.59
N GLU A 150 -3.20 -7.67 6.77
CA GLU A 150 -4.45 -8.40 6.95
C GLU A 150 -5.64 -7.60 6.42
N ALA A 151 -5.71 -6.30 6.73
CA ALA A 151 -6.75 -5.42 6.24
C ALA A 151 -6.72 -5.26 4.70
N ALA A 152 -5.54 -5.22 4.09
CA ALA A 152 -5.42 -5.18 2.63
C ALA A 152 -5.87 -6.51 1.98
N LEU A 153 -5.51 -7.65 2.58
CA LEU A 153 -5.92 -8.97 2.11
C LEU A 153 -7.42 -9.23 2.25
N ALA A 154 -8.05 -8.65 3.27
CA ALA A 154 -9.49 -8.78 3.54
C ALA A 154 -10.35 -7.75 2.80
N SER A 155 -9.75 -6.74 2.16
CA SER A 155 -10.50 -5.68 1.51
C SER A 155 -11.19 -6.14 0.22
N PRO A 156 -12.49 -5.85 0.03
CA PRO A 156 -13.18 -6.10 -1.24
C PRO A 156 -12.55 -5.37 -2.44
N ALA A 157 -11.86 -4.26 -2.20
CA ALA A 157 -11.17 -3.49 -3.25
C ALA A 157 -10.04 -4.29 -3.92
N LEU A 158 -9.53 -5.35 -3.26
CA LEU A 158 -8.47 -6.19 -3.82
C LEU A 158 -8.87 -6.88 -5.13
N ALA A 159 -10.16 -7.16 -5.31
CA ALA A 159 -10.68 -7.73 -6.56
C ALA A 159 -10.47 -6.80 -7.77
N GLN A 160 -10.45 -5.48 -7.52
CA GLN A 160 -10.28 -4.45 -8.56
C GLN A 160 -8.81 -4.10 -8.81
N ALA A 161 -7.90 -4.51 -7.93
CA ALA A 161 -6.48 -4.20 -8.07
C ALA A 161 -5.83 -4.98 -9.23
N SER A 162 -4.78 -4.41 -9.83
CA SER A 162 -4.01 -5.07 -10.88
C SER A 162 -3.37 -6.39 -10.43
N ASP A 163 -3.08 -7.30 -11.38
CA ASP A 163 -2.35 -8.53 -11.10
C ASP A 163 -0.99 -8.27 -10.45
N GLN A 164 -0.28 -7.24 -10.92
CA GLN A 164 1.00 -6.83 -10.36
C GLN A 164 0.88 -6.41 -8.89
N PHE A 165 -0.18 -5.69 -8.53
CA PHE A 165 -0.44 -5.32 -7.14
C PHE A 165 -0.77 -6.55 -6.28
N ARG A 166 -1.70 -7.40 -6.75
CA ARG A 166 -2.06 -8.66 -6.06
C ARG A 166 -0.85 -9.54 -5.80
N ALA A 167 0.01 -9.69 -6.80
CA ALA A 167 1.26 -10.44 -6.67
C ALA A 167 2.18 -9.86 -5.60
N ASN A 168 2.35 -8.53 -5.55
CA ASN A 168 3.15 -7.86 -4.52
C ASN A 168 2.56 -8.04 -3.11
N LEU A 169 1.24 -7.99 -2.97
CA LEU A 169 0.53 -8.19 -1.72
C LEU A 169 0.68 -9.63 -1.21
N TYR A 170 0.45 -10.63 -2.07
CA TYR A 170 0.65 -12.04 -1.73
C TYR A 170 2.11 -12.37 -1.43
N ALA A 171 3.06 -11.78 -2.16
CA ALA A 171 4.49 -11.91 -1.86
C ALA A 171 4.86 -11.27 -0.50
N ALA A 172 4.19 -10.20 -0.08
CA ALA A 172 4.35 -9.65 1.27
C ALA A 172 3.80 -10.62 2.34
N ALA A 173 2.63 -11.22 2.11
CA ALA A 173 2.04 -12.22 2.99
C ALA A 173 2.93 -13.47 3.12
N ALA A 174 3.49 -13.97 2.02
CA ALA A 174 4.45 -15.07 2.03
C ALA A 174 5.71 -14.75 2.85
N ARG A 175 6.30 -13.56 2.66
CA ARG A 175 7.48 -13.12 3.44
C ARG A 175 7.18 -13.04 4.93
N LEU A 176 6.02 -12.51 5.31
CA LEU A 176 5.61 -12.45 6.71
C LEU A 176 5.44 -13.86 7.30
N ALA A 177 4.73 -14.75 6.60
CA ALA A 177 4.55 -16.13 7.01
C ALA A 177 5.90 -16.85 7.19
N SER A 178 6.85 -16.63 6.28
CA SER A 178 8.20 -17.17 6.37
C SER A 178 8.94 -16.69 7.63
N LYS A 179 8.89 -15.37 7.90
CA LYS A 179 9.50 -14.77 9.09
C LYS A 179 8.92 -15.31 10.40
N GLU A 180 7.67 -15.75 10.37
CA GLU A 180 6.94 -16.35 11.50
C GLU A 180 6.96 -17.88 11.48
N GLN A 181 7.74 -18.50 10.59
CA GLN A 181 7.87 -19.95 10.48
C GLN A 181 6.53 -20.67 10.20
N ARG A 182 5.58 -19.98 9.56
CA ARG A 182 4.29 -20.52 9.12
C ARG A 182 4.40 -21.09 7.70
N SER A 183 5.13 -22.20 7.55
CA SER A 183 5.50 -22.76 6.22
C SER A 183 4.30 -23.07 5.32
N LYS A 184 3.18 -23.57 5.89
CA LYS A 184 1.95 -23.85 5.11
C LYS A 184 1.36 -22.56 4.52
N ASP A 185 1.37 -21.47 5.29
CA ASP A 185 0.85 -20.19 4.85
C ASP A 185 1.79 -19.55 3.83
N GLU A 186 3.11 -19.65 4.03
CA GLU A 186 4.11 -19.20 3.05
C GLU A 186 3.87 -19.86 1.69
N ILE A 187 3.75 -21.20 1.66
CA ILE A 187 3.46 -21.96 0.44
C ILE A 187 2.15 -21.50 -0.21
N SER A 188 1.07 -21.38 0.57
CA SER A 188 -0.25 -20.98 0.05
C SER A 188 -0.20 -19.60 -0.62
N TRP A 189 0.50 -18.64 0.00
CA TRP A 189 0.66 -17.31 -0.59
C TRP A 189 1.54 -17.31 -1.83
N LEU A 190 2.63 -18.07 -1.86
CA LEU A 190 3.49 -18.19 -3.04
C LEU A 190 2.76 -18.83 -4.23
N GLN A 191 1.93 -19.84 -3.98
CA GLN A 191 1.07 -20.45 -5.00
C GLN A 191 0.08 -19.44 -5.58
N LYS A 192 -0.49 -18.55 -4.75
CA LYS A 192 -1.33 -17.46 -5.23
C LYS A 192 -0.57 -16.45 -6.08
N VAL A 193 0.72 -16.22 -5.82
CA VAL A 193 1.57 -15.40 -6.70
C VAL A 193 1.72 -16.05 -8.06
N THR A 194 2.09 -17.34 -8.12
CA THR A 194 2.35 -18.06 -9.37
C THR A 194 1.10 -18.42 -10.17
N ALA A 195 -0.09 -18.28 -9.58
CA ALA A 195 -1.37 -18.49 -10.24
C ALA A 195 -1.89 -17.24 -11.00
N LEU A 196 -1.26 -16.08 -10.78
CA LEU A 196 -1.57 -14.86 -11.53
C LEU A 196 -0.89 -14.92 -12.92
N PRO A 197 -1.26 -14.04 -13.87
CA PRO A 197 -0.47 -13.84 -15.09
C PRO A 197 0.95 -13.35 -14.74
N GLU A 198 1.95 -13.65 -15.59
CA GLU A 198 3.36 -13.28 -15.37
C GLU A 198 3.53 -11.82 -14.90
N THR A 199 4.09 -11.67 -13.70
CA THR A 199 4.36 -10.42 -12.96
C THR A 199 5.79 -10.45 -12.45
N SER A 200 6.32 -9.31 -11.99
CA SER A 200 7.68 -9.23 -11.45
C SER A 200 7.97 -10.17 -10.25
N GLN A 201 6.94 -10.70 -9.59
CA GLN A 201 7.11 -11.62 -8.44
C GLN A 201 7.14 -13.10 -8.83
N HIS A 202 6.78 -13.46 -10.06
CA HIS A 202 6.60 -14.86 -10.49
C HIS A 202 7.86 -15.70 -10.30
N ALA A 203 8.96 -15.28 -10.93
CA ALA A 203 10.22 -16.02 -10.89
C ALA A 203 10.71 -16.23 -9.44
N ARG A 204 10.59 -15.20 -8.59
CA ARG A 204 10.98 -15.28 -7.18
C ARG A 204 10.09 -16.24 -6.39
N ALA A 205 8.78 -16.20 -6.63
CA ALA A 205 7.85 -17.08 -5.94
C ALA A 205 8.04 -18.55 -6.34
N ALA A 206 8.20 -18.82 -7.65
CA ALA A 206 8.47 -20.16 -8.17
C ALA A 206 9.80 -20.73 -7.64
N ALA A 207 10.87 -19.91 -7.63
CA ALA A 207 12.14 -20.32 -7.04
C ALA A 207 12.00 -20.67 -5.55
N ARG A 208 11.24 -19.86 -4.80
CA ARG A 208 11.01 -20.11 -3.37
C ARG A 208 10.18 -21.38 -3.11
N LEU A 209 9.17 -21.66 -3.93
CA LEU A 209 8.41 -22.91 -3.84
C LEU A 209 9.32 -24.13 -4.03
N LYS A 210 10.24 -24.07 -5.01
CA LYS A 210 11.24 -25.12 -5.24
C LYS A 210 12.16 -25.33 -4.06
N GLU A 211 12.62 -24.26 -3.41
CA GLU A 211 13.40 -24.35 -2.16
C GLU A 211 12.63 -25.01 -1.02
N LEU A 212 11.30 -24.87 -1.01
CA LEU A 212 10.39 -25.47 -0.04
C LEU A 212 9.94 -26.90 -0.44
N GLY A 213 10.44 -27.43 -1.56
CA GLY A 213 10.19 -28.80 -2.02
C GLY A 213 8.94 -28.97 -2.90
N LEU A 214 8.47 -27.91 -3.56
CA LEU A 214 7.34 -27.91 -4.50
C LEU A 214 7.80 -27.50 -5.91
#